data_AF-A0A9X5XCI8-F1
#
_entry.id   AF-A0A9X5XCI8-F1
#
_cell.length_a   1.000
_cell.length_b   1.000
_cell.length_c   1.000
_cell.angle_alpha   90.00
_cell.angle_beta   90.00
_cell.angle_gamma   90.00
#
_symmetry.space_group_name_H-M   'P 1'
#
loop_
_entity.id
_entity.type
_entity.pdbx_description
1 polymer ?
#
loop_
_entity_poly.entity_id
_entity_poly.type
_entity_poly.pdbx_seq_one_letter_code
_entity_poly.pdbx_strand_id
1 'polypeptide(L)'
;RALESARPGDEAPHWARFFDEAQLADEFGHCHRDLQQYRAAAQHAERSLQLRAPGFARSRLFCRVVLASARLGLGELDQACLLGAEAAGQAAEMRSVRAVEYVRDFERRLEPYRDAAPVRGYRDRVAALG
;
A
#
# COMPACT_ATOMS: atom_id res chain seq x y z
N ARG A 1 -18.90 7.09 -20.44
CA ARG A 1 -20.25 7.70 -20.53
C ARG A 1 -21.04 7.70 -19.23
N ALA A 2 -21.15 6.61 -18.46
CA ALA A 2 -21.96 6.65 -17.23
C ALA A 2 -21.39 7.52 -16.09
N LEU A 3 -20.07 7.56 -15.89
CA LEU A 3 -19.41 8.51 -14.96
C LEU A 3 -19.39 9.95 -15.49
N GLU A 4 -19.29 10.13 -16.80
CA GLU A 4 -19.24 11.46 -17.46
C GLU A 4 -20.56 12.23 -17.33
N SER A 5 -21.69 11.55 -17.11
CA SER A 5 -23.02 12.17 -16.97
C SER A 5 -23.53 12.28 -15.54
N ALA A 6 -22.77 11.80 -14.55
CA ALA A 6 -23.21 11.75 -13.15
C ALA A 6 -23.19 13.15 -12.50
N ARG A 7 -24.24 13.48 -11.74
CA ARG A 7 -24.37 14.74 -11.00
C ARG A 7 -24.14 14.54 -9.50
N PRO A 8 -23.72 15.59 -8.76
CA PRO A 8 -23.69 15.52 -7.30
C PRO A 8 -25.06 15.13 -6.73
N GLY A 9 -25.11 14.02 -5.98
CA GLY A 9 -26.35 13.48 -5.42
C GLY A 9 -26.95 12.30 -6.20
N ASP A 10 -26.47 12.01 -7.41
CA ASP A 10 -26.86 10.79 -8.12
C ASP A 10 -26.28 9.57 -7.39
N GLU A 11 -27.10 8.53 -7.23
CA GLU A 11 -26.60 7.26 -6.70
C GLU A 11 -25.64 6.64 -7.71
N ALA A 12 -24.43 6.30 -7.27
CA ALA A 12 -23.44 5.68 -8.13
C ALA A 12 -24.03 4.39 -8.73
N PRO A 13 -23.85 4.14 -10.04
CA PRO A 13 -24.24 2.88 -10.66
C PRO A 13 -23.72 1.71 -9.84
N HIS A 14 -24.46 0.59 -9.78
CA HIS A 14 -24.10 -0.54 -8.92
C HIS A 14 -22.65 -1.04 -9.12
N TRP A 15 -22.12 -0.95 -10.35
CA TRP A 15 -20.74 -1.31 -10.69
C TRP A 15 -19.70 -0.29 -10.18
N ALA A 16 -20.10 0.96 -9.93
CA ALA A 16 -19.27 2.05 -9.41
C ALA A 16 -19.39 2.24 -7.89
N ARG A 17 -20.35 1.58 -7.22
CA ARG A 17 -20.60 1.74 -5.78
C ARG A 17 -19.38 1.47 -4.89
N PHE A 18 -18.41 0.70 -5.38
CA PHE A 18 -17.18 0.39 -4.66
C PHE A 18 -16.02 1.37 -4.96
N PHE A 19 -16.21 2.31 -5.88
CA PHE A 19 -15.25 3.34 -6.21
C PHE A 19 -15.55 4.61 -5.41
N ASP A 20 -15.07 4.63 -4.16
CA ASP A 20 -15.19 5.76 -3.25
C ASP A 20 -13.89 6.59 -3.21
N GLU A 21 -13.87 7.64 -2.39
CA GLU A 21 -12.67 8.49 -2.22
C GLU A 21 -11.45 7.67 -1.76
N ALA A 22 -11.68 6.62 -0.96
CA ALA A 22 -10.61 5.78 -0.46
C ALA A 22 -9.98 4.95 -1.59
N GLN A 23 -10.80 4.39 -2.48
CA GLN A 23 -10.35 3.69 -3.68
C GLN A 23 -9.63 4.65 -4.64
N LEU A 24 -10.17 5.85 -4.87
CA LEU A 24 -9.53 6.84 -5.74
C LEU A 24 -8.14 7.25 -5.21
N ALA A 25 -8.02 7.52 -3.91
CA ALA A 25 -6.74 7.81 -3.29
C ALA A 25 -5.76 6.63 -3.40
N ASP A 26 -6.24 5.40 -3.28
CA ASP A 26 -5.42 4.20 -3.47
C ASP A 26 -4.85 4.14 -4.89
N GLU A 27 -5.68 4.29 -5.91
CA GLU A 27 -5.23 4.27 -7.31
C GLU A 27 -4.20 5.36 -7.60
N PHE A 28 -4.40 6.58 -7.08
CA PHE A 28 -3.38 7.64 -7.18
C PHE A 28 -2.07 7.26 -6.48
N GLY A 29 -2.14 6.65 -5.30
CA GLY A 29 -0.96 6.14 -4.60
C GLY A 29 -0.15 5.15 -5.43
N HIS A 30 -0.84 4.20 -6.07
CA HIS A 30 -0.24 3.22 -6.97
C HIS A 30 0.39 3.89 -8.20
N CYS A 31 -0.36 4.73 -8.91
CA CYS A 31 0.14 5.43 -10.10
C CYS A 31 1.37 6.29 -9.79
N HIS A 32 1.34 7.08 -8.73
CA HIS A 32 2.47 7.92 -8.34
C HIS A 32 3.69 7.10 -7.91
N ARG A 33 3.50 5.95 -7.24
CA ARG A 33 4.61 5.04 -6.91
C ARG A 33 5.27 4.50 -8.17
N ASP A 34 4.48 4.10 -9.15
CA ASP A 34 4.98 3.52 -10.40
C ASP A 34 5.69 4.56 -11.27
N LEU A 35 5.24 5.82 -11.19
CA LEU A 35 5.90 6.99 -11.78
C LEU A 35 7.07 7.53 -10.93
N GLN A 36 7.42 6.88 -9.82
CA GLN A 36 8.47 7.29 -8.88
C GLN A 36 8.27 8.70 -8.26
N GLN A 37 7.03 9.19 -8.23
CA GLN A 37 6.62 10.44 -7.60
C GLN A 37 6.30 10.20 -6.11
N TYR A 38 7.32 9.80 -5.37
CA TYR A 38 7.15 9.20 -4.04
C TYR A 38 6.47 10.09 -3.00
N ARG A 39 6.66 11.41 -3.05
CA ARG A 39 5.97 12.34 -2.14
C ARG A 39 4.45 12.32 -2.35
N ALA A 40 4.00 12.33 -3.60
CA ALA A 40 2.58 12.25 -3.94
C ALA A 40 2.03 10.86 -3.61
N ALA A 41 2.80 9.80 -3.92
CA ALA A 41 2.42 8.42 -3.58
C ALA A 41 2.16 8.24 -2.09
N ALA A 42 3.04 8.79 -1.23
CA ALA A 42 2.88 8.72 0.22
C ALA A 42 1.62 9.45 0.70
N GLN A 43 1.38 10.68 0.22
CA GLN A 43 0.19 11.46 0.58
C GLN A 43 -1.11 10.73 0.23
N HIS A 44 -1.18 10.16 -0.97
CA HIS A 44 -2.36 9.42 -1.43
C HIS A 44 -2.55 8.09 -0.70
N ALA A 45 -1.47 7.35 -0.45
CA ALA A 45 -1.54 6.11 0.31
C ALA A 45 -1.98 6.35 1.77
N GLU A 46 -1.47 7.40 2.42
CA GLU A 46 -1.92 7.80 3.76
C GLU A 46 -3.40 8.19 3.77
N ARG A 47 -3.85 8.95 2.77
CA ARG A 47 -5.26 9.32 2.64
C ARG A 47 -6.16 8.09 2.50
N SER A 48 -5.80 7.15 1.63
CA SER A 48 -6.52 5.87 1.48
C SER A 48 -6.55 5.08 2.80
N LEU A 49 -5.42 4.97 3.50
CA LEU A 49 -5.35 4.31 4.82
C LEU A 49 -6.16 5.03 5.92
N GLN A 50 -6.36 6.34 5.84
CA GLN A 50 -7.21 7.06 6.78
C GLN A 50 -8.70 6.81 6.49
N LEU A 51 -9.08 6.73 5.22
CA LEU A 51 -10.47 6.60 4.79
C LEU A 51 -10.99 5.15 4.84
N ARG A 52 -10.15 4.16 4.55
CA ARG A 52 -10.59 2.75 4.48
C ARG A 52 -10.90 2.18 5.86
N ALA A 53 -12.12 1.68 6.06
CA ALA A 53 -12.47 0.96 7.29
C ALA A 53 -11.62 -0.32 7.49
N PRO A 54 -11.45 -0.81 8.74
CA PRO A 54 -10.66 -2.01 9.02
C PRO A 54 -11.09 -3.27 8.26
N GLY A 55 -12.37 -3.39 7.90
CA GLY A 55 -12.91 -4.51 7.10
C GLY A 55 -12.31 -4.64 5.70
N PHE A 56 -11.69 -3.58 5.16
CA PHE A 56 -10.98 -3.60 3.87
C PHE A 56 -9.53 -4.08 4.02
N ALA A 57 -9.29 -5.13 4.81
CA ALA A 57 -7.96 -5.57 5.22
C ALA A 57 -6.98 -5.73 4.04
N ARG A 58 -7.43 -6.33 2.93
CA ARG A 58 -6.55 -6.60 1.77
C ARG A 58 -6.17 -5.32 1.04
N SER A 59 -7.13 -4.43 0.82
CA SER A 59 -6.85 -3.14 0.18
C SER A 59 -5.96 -2.26 1.07
N ARG A 60 -6.17 -2.28 2.39
CA ARG A 60 -5.29 -1.60 3.35
C ARG A 60 -3.86 -2.16 3.32
N LEU A 61 -3.68 -3.46 3.14
CA LEU A 61 -2.37 -4.08 2.97
C LEU A 61 -1.68 -3.57 1.70
N PHE A 62 -2.35 -3.60 0.54
CA PHE A 62 -1.78 -3.08 -0.70
C PHE A 62 -1.36 -1.61 -0.56
N CYS A 63 -2.23 -0.79 0.01
CA CYS A 63 -1.96 0.62 0.26
C CYS A 63 -0.76 0.84 1.20
N ARG A 64 -0.62 0.02 2.24
CA ARG A 64 0.51 0.06 3.16
C ARG A 64 1.83 -0.30 2.48
N VAL A 65 1.84 -1.27 1.57
CA VAL A 65 3.03 -1.60 0.77
C VAL A 65 3.38 -0.47 -0.20
N VAL A 66 2.39 0.21 -0.77
CA VAL A 66 2.63 1.44 -1.57
C VAL A 66 3.27 2.53 -0.71
N LEU A 67 2.76 2.77 0.50
CA LEU A 67 3.33 3.73 1.42
C LEU A 67 4.76 3.35 1.81
N ALA A 68 5.02 2.08 2.16
CA ALA A 68 6.37 1.59 2.45
C ALA A 68 7.34 1.82 1.28
N SER A 69 6.89 1.54 0.05
CA SER A 69 7.67 1.76 -1.18
C SER A 69 7.95 3.25 -1.43
N ALA A 70 6.98 4.12 -1.16
CA ALA A 70 7.13 5.56 -1.28
C ALA A 70 8.11 6.11 -0.23
N ARG A 71 8.00 5.68 1.02
CA ARG A 71 8.93 6.04 2.11
C ARG A 71 10.35 5.60 1.78
N LEU A 72 10.54 4.40 1.23
CA LEU A 72 11.83 3.93 0.74
C LEU A 72 12.39 4.83 -0.37
N GLY A 73 11.56 5.19 -1.35
CA GLY A 73 11.96 6.08 -2.45
C GLY A 73 12.31 7.51 -2.01
N LEU A 74 11.84 7.94 -0.84
CA LEU A 74 12.20 9.21 -0.20
C LEU A 74 13.46 9.11 0.68
N GLY A 75 14.08 7.93 0.77
CA GLY A 75 15.24 7.69 1.64
C GLY A 75 14.89 7.43 3.11
N GLU A 76 13.61 7.27 3.43
CA GLU A 76 13.12 7.08 4.80
C GLU A 76 13.09 5.58 5.15
N LEU A 77 14.27 4.97 5.20
CA LEU A 77 14.44 3.51 5.28
C LEU A 77 13.79 2.89 6.53
N ASP A 78 13.94 3.50 7.71
CA ASP A 78 13.31 3.02 8.94
C ASP A 78 11.78 2.92 8.84
N GLN A 79 11.15 3.98 8.32
CA GLN A 79 9.71 4.03 8.14
C GLN A 79 9.24 3.01 7.09
N ALA A 80 9.99 2.85 6.00
CA ALA A 80 9.71 1.84 4.99
C ALA A 80 9.72 0.42 5.59
N CYS A 81 10.75 0.09 6.38
CA CYS A 81 10.87 -1.21 7.04
C CYS A 81 9.76 -1.46 8.07
N LEU A 82 9.35 -0.44 8.83
CA LEU A 82 8.24 -0.56 9.78
C LEU A 82 6.92 -0.91 9.07
N LEU A 83 6.56 -0.12 8.07
CA LEU A 83 5.33 -0.32 7.28
C LEU A 83 5.35 -1.63 6.50
N GLY A 84 6.51 -2.01 5.96
CA GLY A 84 6.71 -3.28 5.29
C GLY A 84 6.46 -4.46 6.22
N ALA A 85 7.01 -4.43 7.45
CA ALA A 85 6.84 -5.52 8.41
C ALA A 85 5.38 -5.66 8.85
N GLU A 86 4.67 -4.55 9.06
CA GLU A 86 3.22 -4.56 9.30
C GLU A 86 2.46 -5.20 8.15
N ALA A 87 2.78 -4.85 6.90
CA ALA A 87 2.14 -5.45 5.73
C ALA A 87 2.45 -6.94 5.57
N ALA A 88 3.68 -7.37 5.90
CA ALA A 88 4.06 -8.78 5.91
C ALA A 88 3.27 -9.58 6.95
N GLY A 89 3.11 -9.05 8.16
CA GLY A 89 2.24 -9.64 9.18
C GLY A 89 0.80 -9.80 8.71
N GLN A 90 0.24 -8.75 8.12
CA GLN A 90 -1.09 -8.80 7.52
C GLN A 90 -1.19 -9.82 6.38
N ALA A 91 -0.15 -9.96 5.55
CA ALA A 91 -0.14 -10.94 4.47
C ALA A 91 -0.13 -12.38 5.00
N ALA A 92 0.61 -12.65 6.07
CA ALA A 92 0.72 -13.98 6.68
C ALA A 92 -0.62 -14.49 7.24
N GLU A 93 -1.48 -13.58 7.73
CA GLU A 93 -2.83 -13.90 8.21
C GLU A 93 -3.85 -14.12 7.08
N MET A 94 -3.47 -13.85 5.82
CA MET A 94 -4.37 -13.84 4.66
C MET A 94 -4.09 -14.97 3.67
N ARG A 95 -5.16 -15.60 3.17
CA ARG A 95 -5.08 -16.53 2.02
C ARG A 95 -5.07 -15.77 0.68
N SER A 96 -4.04 -14.97 0.42
CA SER A 96 -3.93 -14.17 -0.80
C SER A 96 -2.53 -14.17 -1.42
N VAL A 97 -2.39 -14.85 -2.56
CA VAL A 97 -1.15 -14.86 -3.36
C VAL A 97 -0.71 -13.44 -3.72
N ARG A 98 -1.63 -12.59 -4.16
CA ARG A 98 -1.35 -11.20 -4.53
C ARG A 98 -0.84 -10.36 -3.34
N ALA A 99 -1.30 -10.62 -2.12
CA ALA A 99 -0.78 -9.93 -0.93
C ALA A 99 0.69 -10.31 -0.67
N VAL A 100 1.01 -11.60 -0.78
CA VAL A 100 2.38 -12.10 -0.64
C VAL A 100 3.29 -11.53 -1.74
N GLU A 101 2.80 -11.45 -2.98
CA GLU A 101 3.56 -10.83 -4.09
C GLU A 101 3.89 -9.37 -3.81
N TYR A 102 2.95 -8.58 -3.28
CA TYR A 102 3.20 -7.19 -2.91
C TYR A 102 4.32 -7.05 -1.89
N VAL A 103 4.33 -7.91 -0.85
CA VAL A 103 5.39 -7.92 0.16
C VAL A 103 6.72 -8.32 -0.47
N ARG A 104 6.76 -9.38 -1.28
CA ARG A 104 7.98 -9.81 -1.98
C ARG A 104 8.53 -8.75 -2.92
N ASP A 105 7.67 -7.98 -3.58
CA ASP A 105 8.06 -6.88 -4.45
C ASP A 105 8.73 -5.76 -3.67
N PHE A 106 8.21 -5.46 -2.48
CA PHE A 106 8.85 -4.53 -1.56
C PHE A 106 10.20 -5.07 -1.04
N GLU A 107 10.30 -6.34 -0.70
CA GLU A 107 11.56 -6.96 -0.25
C GLU A 107 12.66 -6.87 -1.29
N ARG A 108 12.35 -7.06 -2.58
CA ARG A 108 13.33 -6.89 -3.66
C ARG A 108 13.85 -5.45 -3.73
N ARG A 109 13.05 -4.45 -3.37
CA ARG A 109 13.48 -3.04 -3.32
C ARG A 109 14.39 -2.76 -2.12
N LEU A 110 14.37 -3.59 -1.08
CA LEU A 110 15.28 -3.47 0.07
C LEU A 110 16.66 -4.08 -0.17
N GLU A 111 16.86 -4.84 -1.26
CA GLU A 111 18.12 -5.54 -1.51
C GLU A 111 19.35 -4.61 -1.57
N PRO A 112 19.30 -3.40 -2.16
CA PRO A 112 20.40 -2.43 -2.08
C PRO A 112 20.77 -2.00 -0.65
N TYR A 113 19.87 -2.21 0.32
CA TYR A 113 20.00 -1.80 1.71
C TYR A 113 20.13 -2.98 2.67
N ARG A 114 20.43 -4.20 2.17
CA ARG A 114 20.44 -5.45 2.95
C ARG A 114 21.28 -5.40 4.24
N ASP A 115 22.34 -4.61 4.25
CA ASP A 115 23.29 -4.47 5.37
C ASP A 115 22.92 -3.31 6.31
N ALA A 116 21.82 -2.60 6.05
CA ALA A 116 21.32 -1.56 6.95
C ALA A 116 20.59 -2.19 8.14
N ALA A 117 20.76 -1.61 9.33
CA ALA A 117 20.12 -2.09 10.56
C ALA A 117 18.58 -2.18 10.45
N PRO A 118 17.86 -1.22 9.84
CA PRO A 118 16.41 -1.31 9.68
C PRO A 118 15.97 -2.50 8.81
N VAL A 119 16.74 -2.84 7.77
CA VAL A 119 16.44 -3.96 6.87
C VAL A 119 16.67 -5.30 7.55
N ARG A 120 17.73 -5.43 8.37
CA ARG A 120 17.91 -6.61 9.22
C ARG A 120 16.74 -6.79 10.18
N GLY A 121 16.34 -5.72 10.88
CA GLY A 121 15.18 -5.76 11.78
C GLY A 121 13.86 -6.10 11.07
N TYR A 122 13.67 -5.63 9.84
CA TYR A 122 12.55 -6.06 9.00
C TYR A 122 12.61 -7.56 8.72
N ARG A 123 13.76 -8.08 8.26
CA ARG A 123 13.94 -9.50 7.91
C ARG A 123 13.74 -10.42 9.11
N ASP A 124 14.26 -10.04 10.28
CA ASP A 124 14.08 -10.80 11.53
C ASP A 124 12.59 -10.90 11.91
N ARG A 125 11.83 -9.80 11.75
CA ARG A 125 10.38 -9.79 12.00
C ARG A 125 9.62 -10.66 11.01
N VAL A 126 9.95 -10.59 9.72
CA VAL A 126 9.27 -11.39 8.69
C VAL A 126 9.58 -12.87 8.87
N ALA A 127 10.82 -13.24 9.20
CA ALA A 127 11.20 -14.62 9.48
C ALA A 127 10.47 -15.22 10.70
N ALA A 128 10.06 -14.38 11.65
CA ALA A 128 9.27 -14.82 12.80
C ALA A 128 7.79 -15.11 12.48
N LEU A 129 7.31 -14.77 11.27
CA LEU A 129 5.92 -15.00 10.86
C LEU A 129 5.66 -16.44 10.35
N GLY A 130 6.71 -17.24 10.11
CA GLY A 130 6.62 -18.62 9.62
C GLY A 130 7.25 -18.79 8.24
#